data_AF-A0A4R6RN46-F1
#
_entry.id   AF-A0A4R6RN46-F1
#
_cell.length_a   1.000
_cell.length_b   1.000
_cell.length_c   1.000
_cell.angle_alpha   90.00
_cell.angle_beta   90.00
_cell.angle_gamma   90.00
#
_symmetry.space_group_name_H-M   'P 1'
#
loop_
_entity.id
_entity.type
_entity.pdbx_description
1 polymer ?
#
loop_
_entity_poly.entity_id
_entity_poly.type
_entity_poly.pdbx_seq_one_letter_code
_entity_poly.pdbx_strand_id
1 'polypeptide(L)'
;MTALANVFFKVPVIGWLARDAVHGRDDAKYWFVFNFAVTFVVMTWTFGYPFVIVYALTMTACGILGLIVLTAGDLFDGDKRRRRRAAAAAVKPRKGL
;
A
#
# COMPACT_ATOMS: atom_id res chain seq x y z
N MET A 1 9.40 6.51 -14.81
CA MET A 1 8.95 6.51 -13.40
C MET A 1 9.90 5.70 -12.52
N THR A 2 11.16 6.13 -12.39
CA THR A 2 12.25 5.32 -11.79
C THR A 2 13.10 6.06 -10.76
N ALA A 3 12.97 7.38 -10.65
CA ALA A 3 13.77 8.20 -9.74
C ALA A 3 13.40 7.97 -8.26
N LEU A 4 12.10 7.87 -7.94
CA LEU A 4 11.62 7.68 -6.57
C LEU A 4 12.01 6.32 -5.97
N ALA A 5 12.00 5.25 -6.77
CA ALA A 5 12.42 3.92 -6.34
C ALA A 5 13.92 3.89 -5.99
N ASN A 6 14.77 4.54 -6.79
CA ASN A 6 16.21 4.60 -6.55
C ASN A 6 16.59 5.41 -5.31
N VAL A 7 15.79 6.43 -4.95
CA VAL A 7 15.99 7.18 -3.70
C VAL A 7 15.56 6.36 -2.48
N PHE A 8 14.48 5.59 -2.59
CA PHE A 8 14.01 4.70 -1.52
C PHE A 8 15.04 3.62 -1.16
N PHE A 9 15.71 3.02 -2.17
CA PHE A 9 16.78 2.04 -1.97
C PHE A 9 18.12 2.63 -1.48
N LYS A 10 18.28 3.96 -1.51
CA LYS A 10 19.46 4.66 -0.97
C LYS A 10 19.30 5.08 0.49
N VAL A 11 18.12 4.95 1.08
CA VAL A 11 17.93 5.20 2.52
C VAL A 11 18.57 4.05 3.28
N PRO A 12 19.67 4.28 4.02
CA PRO A 12 20.56 3.22 4.52
C PRO A 12 19.94 2.29 5.57
N VAL A 13 18.72 2.57 6.03
CA VAL A 13 18.01 1.75 7.03
C VAL A 13 16.78 1.08 6.41
N ILE A 14 15.85 1.85 5.84
CA ILE A 14 14.59 1.31 5.29
C ILE A 14 14.81 0.66 3.92
N GLY A 15 15.69 1.24 3.08
CA GLY A 15 15.95 0.78 1.72
C GLY A 15 16.73 -0.53 1.64
N TRP A 16 17.66 -0.76 2.57
CA TRP A 16 18.39 -2.03 2.69
C TRP A 16 17.49 -3.16 3.19
N LEU A 17 16.73 -2.91 4.25
CA LEU A 17 15.76 -3.85 4.82
C LEU A 17 14.65 -4.20 3.81
N ALA A 18 14.10 -3.21 3.09
CA ALA A 18 13.11 -3.45 2.04
C ALA A 18 13.69 -4.18 0.83
N ARG A 19 14.96 -3.95 0.49
CA ARG A 19 15.65 -4.67 -0.60
C ARG A 19 15.84 -6.15 -0.27
N ASP A 20 16.26 -6.47 0.95
CA ASP A 20 16.43 -7.84 1.44
C ASP A 20 15.08 -8.56 1.65
N ALA A 21 14.02 -7.86 2.05
CA ALA A 21 12.69 -8.45 2.14
C ALA A 21 12.06 -8.82 0.78
N VAL A 22 12.50 -8.17 -0.31
CA VAL A 22 11.99 -8.39 -1.67
C VAL A 22 12.86 -9.39 -2.46
N HIS A 23 14.17 -9.41 -2.24
CA HIS A 23 15.13 -10.24 -3.02
C HIS A 23 15.81 -11.34 -2.19
N GLY A 24 15.62 -11.39 -0.88
CA GLY A 24 16.25 -12.38 0.01
C GLY A 24 15.53 -13.73 0.05
N ARG A 25 16.18 -14.74 0.65
CA ARG A 25 15.60 -16.06 0.94
C ARG A 25 14.33 -15.95 1.80
N ASP A 26 13.52 -17.00 1.87
CA ASP A 26 12.27 -17.02 2.65
C ASP A 26 12.41 -16.54 4.11
N ASP A 27 13.58 -16.77 4.74
CA ASP A 27 13.87 -16.32 6.11
C ASP A 27 14.01 -14.79 6.27
N ALA A 28 14.31 -14.06 5.19
CA ALA A 28 14.65 -12.64 5.23
C ALA A 28 13.46 -11.76 5.66
N LYS A 29 12.23 -12.20 5.39
CA LYS A 29 11.00 -11.51 5.84
C LYS A 29 10.88 -11.46 7.35
N TYR A 30 11.29 -12.51 8.06
CA TYR A 30 11.22 -12.55 9.53
C TYR A 30 12.23 -11.58 10.14
N TRP A 31 13.44 -11.52 9.60
CA TRP A 31 14.46 -10.56 10.03
C TRP A 31 14.06 -9.11 9.76
N PHE A 32 13.33 -8.85 8.67
CA PHE A 32 12.78 -7.52 8.40
C PHE A 32 11.80 -7.06 9.48
N VAL A 33 10.81 -7.91 9.78
CA VAL A 33 9.79 -7.61 10.80
C VAL A 33 10.44 -7.44 12.17
N PHE A 34 11.42 -8.29 12.50
CA PHE A 34 12.16 -8.19 13.76
C PHE A 34 12.94 -6.87 13.87
N ASN A 35 13.73 -6.51 12.86
CA ASN A 35 14.50 -5.25 12.87
C ASN A 35 13.58 -4.02 12.91
N PHE A 36 12.45 -4.06 12.20
CA PHE A 36 11.44 -3.01 12.26
C PHE A 36 10.87 -2.87 13.68
N ALA A 37 10.49 -3.97 14.33
CA ALA A 37 9.98 -3.97 15.69
C ALA A 37 11.01 -3.44 16.69
N VAL A 38 12.27 -3.88 16.60
CA VAL A 38 13.36 -3.39 17.46
C VAL A 38 13.59 -1.89 17.26
N THR A 39 13.65 -1.42 16.01
CA THR A 39 13.80 0.00 15.70
C THR A 39 12.66 0.82 16.27
N PHE A 40 11.43 0.30 16.18
CA PHE A 40 10.24 0.94 16.73
C PHE A 40 10.29 1.06 18.26
N VAL A 41 10.78 0.03 18.96
CA VAL A 41 11.00 0.06 20.41
C VAL A 41 12.08 1.08 20.78
N VAL A 42 13.19 1.12 20.05
CA VAL A 42 14.26 2.10 20.28
C VAL A 42 13.77 3.54 20.05
N MET A 43 13.00 3.79 19.00
CA MET A 43 12.37 5.10 18.76
C MET A 43 11.40 5.48 19.88
N THR A 44 10.58 4.53 20.33
CA THR A 44 9.67 4.76 21.45
C THR A 44 10.43 5.04 22.75
N TRP A 45 11.57 4.39 22.98
CA TRP A 45 12.38 4.62 24.18
C TRP A 45 13.14 5.96 24.14
N THR A 46 13.67 6.34 22.97
CA THR A 46 14.46 7.57 22.79
C THR A 46 13.60 8.83 22.76
N PHE A 47 12.45 8.80 22.07
CA PHE A 47 11.55 9.95 21.96
C PHE A 47 10.38 9.90 22.93
N GLY A 48 10.09 8.74 23.51
CA GLY A 48 9.01 8.54 24.49
C GLY A 48 7.62 8.50 23.87
N TYR A 49 6.64 8.91 24.67
CA TYR A 49 5.22 8.99 24.31
C TYR A 49 4.91 9.86 23.07
N PRO A 50 5.61 10.99 22.81
CA PRO A 50 5.42 11.79 21.60
C PRO A 50 5.52 11.00 20.29
N PHE A 51 6.46 10.05 20.19
CA PHE A 51 6.62 9.23 18.99
C PHE A 51 5.39 8.34 18.74
N VAL A 52 4.86 7.73 19.81
CA VAL A 52 3.68 6.86 19.74
C VAL A 52 2.45 7.64 19.29
N ILE A 53 2.25 8.86 19.80
CA ILE A 53 1.13 9.73 19.39
C ILE A 53 1.22 10.05 17.90
N VAL A 54 2.36 10.54 17.42
CA VAL A 54 2.53 10.91 16.01
C VAL A 54 2.35 9.69 15.11
N TYR A 55 2.94 8.54 15.49
CA TYR A 55 2.76 7.30 14.75
C TYR A 55 1.29 6.88 14.66
N ALA A 56 0.56 6.89 15.78
CA ALA A 56 -0.86 6.56 15.81
C ALA A 56 -1.67 7.49 14.89
N LEU A 57 -1.46 8.80 14.98
CA LEU A 57 -2.15 9.78 14.13
C LEU A 57 -1.86 9.57 12.64
N THR A 58 -0.61 9.29 12.27
CA THR A 58 -0.25 9.01 10.87
C THR A 58 -0.89 7.73 10.37
N MET A 59 -0.91 6.66 11.18
CA MET A 59 -1.58 5.41 10.82
C MET A 59 -3.09 5.57 10.68
N THR A 60 -3.73 6.36 11.55
CA THR A 60 -5.15 6.70 11.41
C THR A 60 -5.43 7.44 10.11
N ALA A 61 -4.64 8.46 9.78
CA ALA A 61 -4.79 9.19 8.52
C ALA A 61 -4.61 8.28 7.29
N CYS A 62 -3.58 7.41 7.32
CA CYS A 62 -3.36 6.41 6.28
C CYS A 62 -4.53 5.43 6.15
N GLY A 63 -5.11 4.96 7.28
CA GLY A 63 -6.26 4.07 7.27
C GLY A 63 -7.50 4.71 6.63
N ILE A 64 -7.79 5.96 6.99
CA ILE A 64 -8.89 6.73 6.40
C ILE A 64 -8.66 6.94 4.89
N LEU A 65 -7.46 7.36 4.50
CA LEU A 65 -7.10 7.51 3.09
C LEU A 65 -7.22 6.19 2.33
N GLY A 66 -6.77 5.09 2.94
CA GLY A 66 -6.91 3.74 2.38
C GLY A 66 -8.37 3.36 2.14
N LEU A 67 -9.27 3.63 3.11
CA LEU A 67 -10.70 3.39 2.96
C LEU A 67 -11.34 4.25 1.86
N ILE A 68 -10.95 5.52 1.77
CA ILE A 68 -11.43 6.42 0.71
C ILE A 68 -11.01 5.89 -0.66
N VAL A 69 -9.74 5.51 -0.80
CA VAL A 69 -9.20 4.97 -2.06
C VAL A 69 -9.88 3.65 -2.42
N LEU A 70 -10.06 2.75 -1.45
CA LEU A 70 -10.73 1.47 -1.66
C LEU A 70 -12.18 1.67 -2.11
N THR A 71 -12.90 2.54 -1.42
CA THR A 71 -14.31 2.86 -1.73
C THR A 71 -14.45 3.55 -3.09
N ALA A 72 -13.57 4.50 -3.39
CA ALA A 72 -13.54 5.16 -4.70
C ALA A 72 -13.21 4.16 -5.81
N GLY A 73 -12.24 3.27 -5.57
CA GLY A 73 -11.88 2.18 -6.50
C GLY A 73 -13.06 1.29 -6.84
N ASP A 74 -13.80 0.82 -5.83
CA ASP A 74 -15.00 0.01 -6.00
C ASP A 74 -16.09 0.73 -6.81
N LEU A 75 -16.26 2.04 -6.57
CA LEU A 75 -17.19 2.88 -7.34
C LEU A 75 -16.79 2.96 -8.82
N PHE A 76 -15.51 3.22 -9.11
CA PHE A 76 -15.00 3.31 -10.48
C PHE A 76 -15.05 1.96 -11.22
N ASP A 77 -14.83 0.84 -10.53
CA ASP A 77 -14.91 -0.48 -11.14
C ASP A 77 -16.36 -0.91 -11.43
N GLY A 78 -17.30 -0.51 -10.58
CA GLY A 78 -18.73 -0.67 -10.84
C GLY A 78 -19.19 0.04 -12.12
N ASP A 79 -18.72 1.27 -12.34
CA ASP A 79 -19.09 2.06 -13.53
C ASP A 79 -18.52 1.46 -14.82
N LYS A 80 -17.26 1.00 -14.80
CA LYS A 80 -16.65 0.28 -15.94
C LYS A 80 -17.42 -0.98 -16.29
N ARG A 81 -17.87 -1.76 -15.29
CA ARG A 81 -18.67 -2.98 -15.52
C ARG A 81 -20.03 -2.66 -16.13
N ARG A 82 -20.71 -1.59 -15.67
CA ARG A 82 -21.98 -1.13 -16.26
C ARG A 82 -21.81 -0.70 -17.71
N ARG A 83 -20.80 0.13 -18.01
CA ARG A 83 -20.49 0.57 -19.38
C ARG A 83 -20.21 -0.60 -20.32
N ARG A 84 -19.43 -1.59 -19.88
CA ARG A 84 -19.19 -2.83 -20.66
C ARG A 84 -20.46 -3.61 -20.95
N ARG A 85 -21.37 -3.74 -19.98
CA ARG A 85 -22.67 -4.42 -20.17
C ARG A 85 -23.58 -3.66 -21.13
N ALA A 86 -23.65 -2.34 -21.02
CA ALA A 86 -24.43 -1.51 -21.93
C ALA A 86 -23.89 -1.59 -23.37
N ALA A 87 -22.56 -1.54 -23.55
CA ALA A 87 -21.92 -1.73 -24.85
C ALA A 87 -22.21 -3.14 -25.42
N ALA A 88 -22.12 -4.19 -24.61
CA ALA A 88 -22.44 -5.55 -25.05
C ALA A 88 -23.93 -5.73 -25.41
N ALA A 89 -24.84 -5.04 -24.72
CA ALA A 89 -26.27 -5.07 -25.04
C ALA A 89 -26.58 -4.33 -26.35
N ALA A 90 -25.88 -3.22 -26.64
CA ALA A 90 -26.01 -2.49 -27.90
C ALA A 90 -25.44 -3.26 -29.11
N VAL A 91 -24.44 -4.12 -28.88
CA VAL A 91 -23.84 -4.98 -29.91
C VAL A 91 -24.68 -6.22 -30.20
N LYS A 92 -25.57 -6.64 -29.29
CA LYS A 92 -26.44 -7.80 -29.54
C LYS A 92 -27.37 -7.44 -30.71
N PRO A 93 -27.21 -8.06 -31.91
CA PRO A 93 -28.08 -7.76 -33.02
C PRO A 93 -29.49 -8.14 -32.58
N ARG A 94 -30.43 -7.23 -32.78
CA ARG A 94 -31.86 -7.49 -32.67
C ARG A 94 -32.12 -8.66 -33.62
N LYS A 95 -32.15 -9.88 -33.09
CA LYS A 95 -32.68 -11.04 -33.82
C LYS A 95 -34.16 -10.72 -34.02
N GLY A 96 -34.44 -10.03 -35.14
CA GLY A 96 -35.77 -9.90 -35.71
C GLY A 96 -36.33 -11.30 -35.98
N LEU A 97 -37.63 -11.46 -35.75
CA LEU A 97 -38.65 -11.43 -36.80
C LEU A 97 -38.62 -12.72 -37.60
#